data_AF-A0A4Q7S0K7-F1
#
_entry.id   AF-A0A4Q7S0K7-F1
#
_cell.length_a   1.000
_cell.length_b   1.000
_cell.length_c   1.000
_cell.angle_alpha   90.00
_cell.angle_beta   90.00
_cell.angle_gamma   90.00
#
_symmetry.space_group_name_H-M   'P 1'
#
loop_
_entity.id
_entity.type
_entity.pdbx_description
1 polymer ?
#
loop_
_entity_poly.entity_id
_entity_poly.type
_entity_poly.pdbx_seq_one_letter_code
_entity_poly.pdbx_strand_id
1 'polypeptide(L)'
;MRMKSVPAALSALLVLACLATAAPAQAQFRIAGANVQKQANGVMALMAYSVVPDLASSSLSINNASSGDPGIMMSQLGGGFTVSKSFPVYLEGAIAYSRYDPTFVASDGTESRQIPTRWNTVSGTVGIGWDFPLTENKELVFRPILNGSIGNVSSDLAVATFVVERAIDQQINFLDKGSLNAYGLGGSVMLDWEHYRPEHDIDLELRYTNIHLRTFGGTAAGVTGSATAQTANLYARWRAPTGLRALDRPVRYVLELSHSQYLGSQANVLGFNRLTTLGTGLELDTSAHEVFVTRIRAVVRYVFGNNVSGVSLGLAASF
;
A
#
# COMPACT_ATOMS: atom_id res chain seq x y z
N MET A 1 56.20 53.35 -57.93
CA MET A 1 56.35 52.78 -56.59
C MET A 1 55.75 53.75 -55.56
N ARG A 2 54.47 53.59 -55.22
CA ARG A 2 53.77 54.28 -54.12
C ARG A 2 52.51 53.47 -53.82
N MET A 3 52.55 52.66 -52.77
CA MET A 3 51.36 52.04 -52.18
C MET A 3 51.03 52.76 -50.88
N LYS A 4 49.77 53.19 -50.77
CA LYS A 4 49.18 53.84 -49.60
C LYS A 4 48.89 52.77 -48.54
N SER A 5 49.25 53.07 -47.30
CA SER A 5 48.94 52.29 -46.09
C SER A 5 47.47 52.48 -45.66
N VAL A 6 46.79 51.36 -45.37
CA VAL A 6 45.46 51.28 -44.73
C VAL A 6 45.67 50.93 -43.24
N PRO A 7 44.90 51.49 -42.28
CA PRO A 7 45.27 51.46 -40.87
C PRO A 7 44.87 50.16 -40.16
N ALA A 8 45.74 49.74 -39.24
CA ALA A 8 45.65 48.57 -38.37
C ALA A 8 44.64 48.77 -37.21
N ALA A 9 43.35 48.95 -37.52
CA ALA A 9 42.30 49.12 -36.51
C ALA A 9 41.30 47.96 -36.42
N LEU A 10 41.49 46.87 -37.19
CA LEU A 10 40.55 45.74 -37.21
C LEU A 10 41.02 44.49 -36.44
N SER A 11 42.28 44.44 -35.99
CA SER A 11 42.83 43.22 -35.36
C SER A 11 42.65 43.17 -33.84
N ALA A 12 42.22 44.25 -33.19
CA ALA A 12 42.03 44.29 -31.74
C ALA A 12 40.62 43.85 -31.28
N LEU A 13 39.64 43.76 -32.20
CA LEU A 13 38.27 43.34 -31.83
C LEU A 13 38.05 41.82 -31.86
N LEU A 14 38.94 41.04 -32.47
CA LEU A 14 38.76 39.58 -32.58
C LEU A 14 39.35 38.77 -31.41
N VAL A 15 40.22 39.37 -30.58
CA VAL A 15 40.86 38.66 -29.45
C VAL A 15 40.03 38.79 -28.15
N LEU A 16 39.11 39.75 -28.07
CA LEU A 16 38.24 39.93 -26.90
C LEU A 16 36.96 39.06 -26.94
N ALA A 17 36.73 38.31 -28.01
CA ALA A 17 35.55 37.44 -28.16
C ALA A 17 35.77 36.00 -27.63
N CYS A 18 37.00 35.61 -27.28
CA CYS A 18 37.32 34.25 -26.80
C CYS A 18 37.39 34.11 -25.27
N LEU A 19 37.11 35.17 -24.51
CA LEU A 19 37.02 35.15 -23.04
C LEU A 19 35.58 35.18 -22.54
N ALA A 20 34.63 34.70 -23.33
CA ALA A 20 33.33 34.29 -22.82
C ALA A 20 33.56 33.10 -21.88
N THR A 21 33.73 33.43 -20.60
CA THR A 21 33.77 32.50 -19.47
C THR A 21 32.71 31.42 -19.69
N ALA A 22 33.16 30.18 -19.91
CA ALA A 22 32.32 29.02 -19.71
C ALA A 22 31.73 29.15 -18.30
N ALA A 23 30.44 29.47 -18.21
CA ALA A 23 29.72 29.30 -16.98
C ALA A 23 30.00 27.87 -16.50
N PRO A 24 30.34 27.62 -15.23
CA PRO A 24 30.41 26.26 -14.74
C PRO A 24 29.06 25.64 -15.08
N ALA A 25 29.06 24.61 -15.91
CA ALA A 25 27.89 23.78 -16.09
C ALA A 25 27.54 23.33 -14.67
N GLN A 26 26.48 23.90 -14.09
CA GLN A 26 25.93 23.40 -12.85
C GLN A 26 25.76 21.91 -13.09
N ALA A 27 26.46 21.10 -12.29
CA ALA A 27 26.26 19.67 -12.28
C ALA A 27 24.79 19.46 -11.95
N GLN A 28 23.98 19.35 -13.00
CA GLN A 28 22.61 18.91 -12.87
C GLN A 28 22.75 17.47 -12.43
N PHE A 29 22.37 17.18 -11.19
CA PHE A 29 22.09 15.83 -10.75
C PHE A 29 21.02 15.26 -11.71
N ARG A 30 21.49 14.62 -12.78
CA ARG A 30 20.63 13.90 -13.70
C ARG A 30 20.52 12.51 -13.13
N ILE A 31 19.34 12.16 -12.65
CA ILE A 31 19.03 10.77 -12.34
C ILE A 31 19.07 10.02 -13.68
N ALA A 32 20.19 9.37 -13.98
CA ALA A 32 20.33 8.52 -15.14
C ALA A 32 19.24 7.42 -15.06
N GLY A 33 18.23 7.51 -15.93
CA GLY A 33 17.10 6.56 -15.95
C GLY A 33 15.84 6.94 -15.16
N ALA A 34 15.65 8.20 -14.74
CA ALA A 34 14.38 8.69 -14.19
C ALA A 34 13.27 8.74 -15.26
N ASN A 35 12.74 7.58 -15.62
CA ASN A 35 11.48 7.51 -16.33
C ASN A 35 10.35 7.78 -15.33
N VAL A 36 9.81 9.00 -15.33
CA VAL A 36 8.71 9.45 -14.46
C VAL A 36 7.53 8.47 -14.52
N GLN A 37 7.28 7.86 -15.67
CA GLN A 37 6.25 6.82 -15.84
C GLN A 37 6.55 5.56 -15.02
N LYS A 38 7.81 5.12 -14.98
CA LYS A 38 8.25 3.97 -14.20
C LYS A 38 8.09 4.22 -12.70
N GLN A 39 8.33 5.46 -12.25
CA GLN A 39 8.13 5.87 -10.87
C GLN A 39 6.65 5.96 -10.50
N ALA A 40 5.82 6.56 -11.35
CA ALA A 40 4.37 6.59 -11.17
C ALA A 40 3.78 5.18 -11.10
N ASN A 41 4.24 4.25 -11.96
CA ASN A 41 3.82 2.85 -11.91
C ASN A 41 4.33 2.14 -10.63
N GLY A 42 5.54 2.44 -10.15
CA GLY A 42 6.06 1.91 -8.89
C GLY A 42 5.24 2.37 -7.69
N VAL A 43 4.90 3.67 -7.63
CA VAL A 43 4.02 4.24 -6.61
C VAL A 43 2.62 3.61 -6.65
N MET A 44 2.06 3.42 -7.84
CA MET A 44 0.78 2.72 -8.03
C MET A 44 0.83 1.26 -7.59
N ALA A 45 1.96 0.60 -7.78
CA ALA A 45 2.16 -0.77 -7.34
C ALA A 45 2.32 -0.88 -5.81
N LEU A 46 2.80 0.16 -5.14
CA LEU A 46 2.74 0.24 -3.67
C LEU A 46 1.30 0.40 -3.17
N MET A 47 0.50 1.26 -3.81
CA MET A 47 -0.93 1.39 -3.49
C MET A 47 -1.69 0.07 -3.69
N ALA A 48 -1.29 -0.73 -4.67
CA ALA A 48 -1.93 -2.02 -4.95
C ALA A 48 -1.88 -3.01 -3.76
N TYR A 49 -0.96 -2.85 -2.79
CA TYR A 49 -0.99 -3.60 -1.53
C TYR A 49 -2.10 -3.15 -0.57
N SER A 50 -2.46 -1.86 -0.58
CA SER A 50 -3.39 -1.25 0.38
C SER A 50 -4.86 -1.28 -0.07
N VAL A 51 -5.13 -1.45 -1.36
CA VAL A 51 -6.51 -1.48 -1.92
C VAL A 51 -7.17 -2.85 -1.85
N VAL A 52 -6.41 -3.93 -1.63
CA VAL A 52 -6.97 -5.26 -1.42
C VAL A 52 -7.31 -5.41 0.06
N PRO A 53 -8.57 -5.71 0.42
CA PRO A 53 -8.91 -6.07 1.80
C PRO A 53 -8.27 -7.41 2.15
N ASP A 54 -7.17 -7.41 2.92
CA ASP A 54 -6.38 -8.60 3.24
C ASP A 54 -5.81 -8.52 4.65
N LEU A 55 -6.16 -9.49 5.51
CA LEU A 55 -5.69 -9.58 6.89
C LEU A 55 -4.18 -9.74 7.02
N ALA A 56 -3.50 -10.42 6.10
CA ALA A 56 -2.03 -10.56 6.14
C ALA A 56 -1.31 -9.21 6.03
N SER A 57 -2.03 -8.22 5.51
CA SER A 57 -1.57 -6.87 5.20
C SER A 57 -2.11 -5.81 6.21
N SER A 58 -2.96 -6.23 7.15
CA SER A 58 -3.78 -5.33 7.98
C SER A 58 -3.01 -4.52 9.03
N SER A 59 -1.87 -5.02 9.49
CA SER A 59 -0.90 -4.23 10.25
C SER A 59 0.45 -4.86 9.99
N LEU A 60 1.31 -4.18 9.26
CA LEU A 60 2.58 -4.73 8.80
C LEU A 60 3.69 -3.72 9.07
N SER A 61 4.64 -4.12 9.91
CA SER A 61 5.92 -3.41 10.07
C SER A 61 7.03 -4.34 9.59
N ILE A 62 7.69 -3.96 8.50
CA ILE A 62 8.81 -4.72 7.93
C ILE A 62 10.11 -3.98 8.20
N ASN A 63 11.00 -4.62 8.94
CA ASN A 63 12.33 -4.11 9.20
C ASN A 63 13.29 -4.53 8.09
N ASN A 64 14.00 -3.56 7.51
CA ASN A 64 15.14 -3.87 6.66
C ASN A 64 16.40 -4.02 7.53
N ALA A 65 16.93 -5.24 7.62
CA ALA A 65 18.09 -5.56 8.44
C ALA A 65 19.37 -4.80 8.04
N SER A 66 19.42 -4.19 6.85
CA SER A 66 20.56 -3.42 6.36
C SER A 66 20.52 -1.91 6.70
N SER A 67 19.34 -1.34 7.00
CA SER A 67 19.18 0.12 7.21
C SER A 67 18.65 0.52 8.59
N GLY A 68 18.21 -0.43 9.43
CA GLY A 68 17.78 -0.14 10.80
C GLY A 68 16.45 0.61 10.95
N ASP A 69 15.75 0.88 9.84
CA ASP A 69 14.46 1.60 9.77
C ASP A 69 13.41 0.68 9.10
N PRO A 70 12.10 0.76 9.46
CA PRO A 70 11.10 -0.03 8.79
C PRO A 70 10.93 0.51 7.38
N GLY A 71 11.31 -0.29 6.38
CA GLY A 71 11.17 0.10 4.97
C GLY A 71 9.70 0.34 4.59
N ILE A 72 8.77 -0.26 5.33
CA ILE A 72 7.32 -0.19 5.10
C ILE A 72 6.56 -0.29 6.42
N MET A 73 5.60 0.61 6.61
CA MET A 73 4.55 0.51 7.61
C MET A 73 3.20 0.49 6.91
N MET A 74 2.31 -0.42 7.28
CA MET A 74 0.93 -0.45 6.80
C MET A 74 -0.04 -0.70 7.93
N SER A 75 -1.19 -0.03 7.89
CA SER A 75 -2.32 -0.22 8.79
C SER A 75 -3.59 -0.22 7.96
N GLN A 76 -4.46 -1.20 8.17
CA GLN A 76 -5.75 -1.32 7.51
C GLN A 76 -6.82 -1.61 8.56
N LEU A 77 -7.94 -0.91 8.45
CA LEU A 77 -9.16 -1.23 9.16
C LEU A 77 -10.17 -1.68 8.12
N GLY A 78 -10.69 -2.89 8.27
CA GLY A 78 -11.67 -3.44 7.34
C GLY A 78 -12.65 -4.38 8.01
N GLY A 79 -13.76 -4.60 7.34
CA GLY A 79 -14.79 -5.52 7.78
C GLY A 79 -15.78 -5.80 6.65
N GLY A 80 -16.56 -6.86 6.83
CA GLY A 80 -17.65 -7.20 5.94
C GLY A 80 -18.74 -7.97 6.67
N PHE A 81 -19.94 -7.94 6.12
CA PHE A 81 -21.09 -8.63 6.67
C PHE A 81 -22.10 -8.99 5.57
N THR A 82 -22.85 -10.05 5.80
CA THR A 82 -24.01 -10.41 4.97
C THR A 82 -25.27 -9.83 5.60
N VAL A 83 -26.05 -9.07 4.81
CA VAL A 83 -27.24 -8.33 5.28
C VAL A 83 -28.24 -9.25 6.00
N SER A 84 -28.55 -10.41 5.42
CA SER A 84 -29.34 -11.45 6.09
C SER A 84 -29.26 -12.79 5.35
N LYS A 85 -29.74 -13.87 5.98
CA LYS A 85 -29.84 -15.19 5.32
C LYS A 85 -30.90 -15.28 4.23
N SER A 86 -31.91 -14.42 4.26
CA SER A 86 -33.01 -14.37 3.27
C SER A 86 -32.71 -13.40 2.12
N PHE A 87 -31.84 -12.42 2.36
CA PHE A 87 -31.34 -11.48 1.38
C PHE A 87 -29.81 -11.46 1.47
N PRO A 88 -29.13 -12.44 0.84
CA PRO A 88 -27.71 -12.76 1.06
C PRO A 88 -26.78 -11.79 0.32
N VAL A 89 -27.06 -10.50 0.39
CA VAL A 89 -26.17 -9.45 -0.08
C VAL A 89 -25.04 -9.29 0.92
N TYR A 90 -23.81 -9.44 0.44
CA TYR A 90 -22.60 -9.19 1.20
C TYR A 90 -22.10 -7.77 0.94
N LEU A 91 -21.64 -7.09 1.98
CA LEU A 91 -21.01 -5.78 1.89
C LEU A 91 -19.67 -5.84 2.60
N GLU A 92 -18.64 -5.26 1.99
CA GLU A 92 -17.32 -5.09 2.62
C GLU A 92 -16.80 -3.66 2.45
N GLY A 93 -15.96 -3.25 3.39
CA GLY A 93 -15.27 -1.98 3.35
C GLY A 93 -13.93 -2.06 4.07
N ALA A 94 -12.93 -1.37 3.53
CA ALA A 94 -11.62 -1.23 4.14
C ALA A 94 -11.06 0.18 3.91
N ILE A 95 -10.38 0.72 4.91
CA ILE A 95 -9.52 1.89 4.81
C ILE A 95 -8.10 1.48 5.16
N ALA A 96 -7.12 1.95 4.41
CA ALA A 96 -5.72 1.63 4.61
C ALA A 96 -4.87 2.89 4.58
N TYR A 97 -3.82 2.88 5.41
CA TYR A 97 -2.72 3.81 5.38
C TYR A 97 -1.42 3.02 5.24
N SER A 98 -0.53 3.44 4.35
CA SER A 98 0.82 2.90 4.28
C SER A 98 1.85 3.99 4.10
N ARG A 99 3.02 3.79 4.71
CA ARG A 99 4.20 4.63 4.60
C ARG A 99 5.34 3.78 4.07
N TYR A 100 5.94 4.23 2.98
CA TYR A 100 7.10 3.61 2.35
C TYR A 100 8.28 4.58 2.39
N ASP A 101 9.40 4.16 3.00
CA ASP A 101 10.62 4.98 3.12
C ASP A 101 11.78 4.34 2.32
N PRO A 102 11.80 4.47 0.99
CA PRO A 102 12.89 3.99 0.17
C PRO A 102 14.11 4.91 0.28
N THR A 103 15.26 4.33 0.62
CA THR A 103 16.55 4.97 0.41
C THR A 103 16.99 4.77 -1.04
N PHE A 104 16.72 5.74 -1.91
CA PHE A 104 17.31 5.76 -3.26
C PHE A 104 18.74 6.29 -3.20
N VAL A 105 19.68 5.57 -3.81
CA VAL A 105 21.07 6.02 -3.98
C VAL A 105 21.18 6.67 -5.36
N ALA A 106 21.17 7.99 -5.43
CA ALA A 106 21.45 8.73 -6.66
C ALA A 106 22.97 8.97 -6.76
N SER A 107 23.60 8.52 -7.84
CA SER A 107 25.04 8.75 -8.07
C SER A 107 25.25 9.53 -9.37
N ASP A 108 26.12 10.54 -9.34
CA ASP A 108 26.57 11.27 -10.53
C ASP A 108 27.89 10.70 -11.11
N GLY A 109 28.35 9.56 -10.58
CA GLY A 109 29.63 8.95 -10.91
C GLY A 109 30.79 9.36 -9.98
N THR A 110 30.62 10.38 -9.13
CA THR A 110 31.62 10.87 -8.16
C THR A 110 31.09 11.02 -6.74
N GLU A 111 29.84 11.45 -6.57
CA GLU A 111 29.13 11.53 -5.31
C GLU A 111 27.85 10.71 -5.36
N SER A 112 27.51 10.10 -4.23
CA SER A 112 26.30 9.31 -4.03
C SER A 112 25.44 9.98 -2.98
N ARG A 113 24.27 10.49 -3.36
CA ARG A 113 23.31 11.18 -2.49
C ARG A 113 22.08 10.31 -2.25
N GLN A 114 21.73 10.12 -0.99
CA GLN A 114 20.46 9.49 -0.62
C GLN A 114 19.31 10.47 -0.89
N ILE A 115 18.31 10.06 -1.68
CA ILE A 115 17.07 10.83 -1.87
C ILE A 115 15.97 10.15 -1.05
N PRO A 116 15.60 10.69 0.13
CA PRO A 116 14.50 10.16 0.92
C PRO A 116 13.18 10.59 0.25
N THR A 117 12.65 9.76 -0.65
CA THR A 117 11.28 9.97 -1.16
C THR A 117 10.32 9.13 -0.33
N ARG A 118 9.92 9.67 0.81
CA ARG A 118 8.91 9.04 1.67
C ARG A 118 7.55 9.17 1.01
N TRP A 119 6.88 8.04 0.81
CA TRP A 119 5.56 7.98 0.18
C TRP A 119 4.51 7.56 1.20
N ASN A 120 3.45 8.36 1.30
CA ASN A 120 2.27 8.09 2.12
C ASN A 120 1.11 7.75 1.20
N THR A 121 0.51 6.58 1.42
CA THR A 121 -0.70 6.16 0.72
C THR A 121 -1.86 6.15 1.69
N VAL A 122 -2.97 6.75 1.30
CA VAL A 122 -4.28 6.54 1.93
C VAL A 122 -5.21 5.96 0.89
N SER A 123 -5.90 4.89 1.21
CA SER A 123 -6.87 4.28 0.31
C SER A 123 -8.13 3.80 1.02
N GLY A 124 -9.23 3.81 0.30
CA GLY A 124 -10.49 3.19 0.71
C GLY A 124 -10.96 2.23 -0.38
N THR A 125 -11.45 1.07 0.04
CA THR A 125 -12.06 0.07 -0.84
C THR A 125 -13.43 -0.29 -0.29
N VAL A 126 -14.40 -0.41 -1.18
CA VAL A 126 -15.74 -0.94 -0.90
C VAL A 126 -16.04 -2.11 -1.82
N GLY A 127 -16.87 -3.03 -1.35
CA GLY A 127 -17.30 -4.17 -2.13
C GLY A 127 -18.77 -4.51 -1.88
N ILE A 128 -19.44 -4.94 -2.95
CA ILE A 128 -20.78 -5.53 -2.90
C ILE A 128 -20.74 -6.91 -3.53
N GLY A 129 -21.20 -7.91 -2.79
CA GLY A 129 -21.20 -9.30 -3.21
C GLY A 129 -22.54 -9.98 -2.95
N TRP A 130 -22.61 -11.24 -3.35
CA TRP A 130 -23.78 -12.09 -3.15
C TRP A 130 -23.35 -13.47 -2.68
N ASP A 131 -23.94 -13.98 -1.60
CA ASP A 131 -23.60 -15.32 -1.09
C ASP A 131 -24.41 -16.39 -1.80
N PHE A 132 -23.72 -17.33 -2.41
CA PHE A 132 -24.28 -18.56 -2.96
C PHE A 132 -23.91 -19.72 -2.02
N PRO A 133 -24.85 -20.20 -1.17
CA PRO A 133 -24.60 -21.35 -0.32
C PRO A 133 -24.32 -22.60 -1.18
N LEU A 134 -23.23 -23.29 -0.88
CA LEU A 134 -22.83 -24.54 -1.52
C LEU A 134 -23.24 -25.77 -0.71
N THR A 135 -23.64 -25.59 0.54
CA THR A 135 -24.09 -26.64 1.46
C THR A 135 -25.47 -26.33 2.02
N GLU A 136 -26.22 -27.36 2.42
CA GLU A 136 -27.57 -27.21 2.98
C GLU A 136 -27.58 -26.40 4.28
N ASN A 137 -26.54 -26.58 5.11
CA ASN A 137 -26.36 -25.84 6.36
C ASN A 137 -25.91 -24.38 6.14
N LYS A 138 -25.61 -23.98 4.90
CA LYS A 138 -25.13 -22.65 4.49
C LYS A 138 -23.83 -22.20 5.15
N GLU A 139 -23.06 -23.15 5.69
CA GLU A 139 -21.74 -22.86 6.29
C GLU A 139 -20.68 -22.60 5.22
N LEU A 140 -20.78 -23.23 4.04
CA LEU A 140 -19.88 -23.01 2.90
C LEU A 140 -20.59 -22.14 1.86
N VAL A 141 -20.01 -20.98 1.53
CA VAL A 141 -20.56 -20.05 0.55
C VAL A 141 -19.53 -19.69 -0.51
N PHE A 142 -19.98 -19.60 -1.77
CA PHE A 142 -19.25 -18.94 -2.85
C PHE A 142 -19.76 -17.51 -3.00
N ARG A 143 -18.86 -16.54 -2.95
CA ARG A 143 -19.16 -15.11 -2.88
C ARG A 143 -18.39 -14.36 -3.97
N PRO A 144 -18.99 -14.08 -5.14
CA PRO A 144 -18.49 -13.05 -6.04
C PRO A 144 -18.74 -11.67 -5.45
N ILE A 145 -17.77 -10.77 -5.63
CA ILE A 145 -17.77 -9.40 -5.08
C ILE A 145 -17.33 -8.45 -6.19
N LEU A 146 -18.09 -7.38 -6.41
CA LEU A 146 -17.65 -6.23 -7.19
C LEU A 146 -16.94 -5.25 -6.27
N ASN A 147 -15.72 -4.84 -6.62
CA ASN A 147 -14.88 -3.97 -5.81
C ASN A 147 -14.64 -2.61 -6.49
N GLY A 148 -14.72 -1.56 -5.68
CA GLY A 148 -14.33 -0.19 -6.05
C GLY A 148 -13.36 0.38 -5.03
N SER A 149 -12.33 1.06 -5.51
CA SER A 149 -11.29 1.65 -4.67
C SER A 149 -11.01 3.10 -5.05
N ILE A 150 -10.59 3.88 -4.08
CA ILE A 150 -10.02 5.22 -4.27
C ILE A 150 -8.78 5.34 -3.39
N GLY A 151 -7.76 6.02 -3.87
CA GLY A 151 -6.57 6.27 -3.09
C GLY A 151 -5.82 7.50 -3.54
N ASN A 152 -5.00 8.00 -2.62
CA ASN A 152 -4.05 9.06 -2.86
C ASN A 152 -2.68 8.58 -2.42
N VAL A 153 -1.65 8.79 -3.25
CA VAL A 153 -0.27 8.71 -2.81
C VAL A 153 0.35 10.09 -2.86
N SER A 154 1.05 10.47 -1.79
CA SER A 154 1.73 11.75 -1.66
C SER A 154 3.12 11.57 -1.06
N SER A 155 4.06 12.43 -1.48
CA SER A 155 5.39 12.53 -0.87
C SER A 155 5.34 13.39 0.40
N ASP A 156 6.24 13.13 1.38
CA ASP A 156 6.31 13.89 2.65
C ASP A 156 6.41 15.42 2.44
N LEU A 157 7.18 15.90 1.44
CA LEU A 157 7.28 17.34 1.15
C LEU A 157 5.95 17.91 0.61
N ALA A 158 5.14 17.14 -0.11
CA ALA A 158 3.84 17.59 -0.60
C ALA A 158 2.87 17.85 0.56
N VAL A 159 2.88 16.98 1.58
CA VAL A 159 2.10 17.16 2.83
C VAL A 159 2.57 18.40 3.59
N ALA A 160 3.88 18.63 3.69
CA ALA A 160 4.44 19.82 4.34
C ALA A 160 4.14 21.13 3.56
N THR A 161 4.09 21.09 2.23
CA THR A 161 3.86 22.26 1.37
C THR A 161 2.38 22.67 1.33
N PHE A 162 1.42 21.80 1.70
CA PHE A 162 0.02 22.22 1.86
C PHE A 162 -0.15 23.36 2.88
N VAL A 163 0.82 23.52 3.81
CA VAL A 163 0.84 24.60 4.81
C VAL A 163 1.59 25.85 4.32
N VAL A 164 2.34 25.80 3.21
CA VAL A 164 3.14 26.93 2.69
C VAL A 164 3.13 26.97 1.16
N GLU A 165 2.33 27.85 0.57
CA GLU A 165 2.33 28.11 -0.87
C GLU A 165 3.58 28.91 -1.33
N ARG A 166 4.13 28.52 -2.50
CA ARG A 166 4.10 29.27 -3.79
C ARG A 166 5.38 29.07 -4.62
N ALA A 167 5.17 28.77 -5.91
CA ALA A 167 6.06 28.81 -7.09
C ALA A 167 7.34 27.93 -7.08
N ILE A 168 7.54 27.12 -8.14
CA ILE A 168 8.81 26.82 -8.86
C ILE A 168 8.60 25.60 -9.82
N ASP A 169 9.37 25.64 -10.91
CA ASP A 169 9.33 24.99 -12.22
C ASP A 169 9.05 23.47 -12.36
N GLN A 170 8.56 23.12 -13.55
CA GLN A 170 8.11 21.79 -13.95
C GLN A 170 9.23 20.95 -14.56
N GLN A 171 9.65 19.91 -13.83
CA GLN A 171 10.15 18.58 -14.29
C GLN A 171 10.92 17.84 -13.18
N ILE A 172 11.29 18.53 -12.09
CA ILE A 172 11.89 17.96 -10.86
C ILE A 172 10.84 17.77 -9.74
N ASN A 173 9.57 18.11 -10.00
CA ASN A 173 8.52 18.25 -8.98
C ASN A 173 7.77 16.96 -8.57
N PHE A 174 7.92 15.83 -9.28
CA PHE A 174 7.21 14.59 -8.89
C PHE A 174 7.84 13.94 -7.65
N LEU A 175 9.17 13.90 -7.59
CA LEU A 175 9.91 13.31 -6.46
C LEU A 175 9.87 14.19 -5.21
N ASP A 176 9.82 15.52 -5.41
CA ASP A 176 9.85 16.47 -4.30
C ASP A 176 8.46 16.91 -3.84
N LYS A 177 7.41 16.97 -4.68
CA LYS A 177 6.07 17.47 -4.26
C LYS A 177 4.88 16.76 -4.95
N GLY A 178 5.13 15.58 -5.53
CA GLY A 178 4.12 14.85 -6.28
C GLY A 178 3.02 14.28 -5.39
N SER A 179 1.77 14.46 -5.82
CA SER A 179 0.62 13.69 -5.36
C SER A 179 -0.10 13.07 -6.55
N LEU A 180 -0.62 11.88 -6.36
CA LEU A 180 -1.25 11.10 -7.42
C LEU A 180 -2.49 10.41 -6.84
N ASN A 181 -3.65 10.79 -7.37
CA ASN A 181 -4.90 10.15 -7.03
C ASN A 181 -5.16 8.99 -7.99
N ALA A 182 -5.71 7.91 -7.48
CA ALA A 182 -6.06 6.73 -8.25
C ALA A 182 -7.43 6.20 -7.86
N TYR A 183 -8.17 5.72 -8.85
CA TYR A 183 -9.37 4.92 -8.63
C TYR A 183 -9.11 3.50 -9.12
N GLY A 184 -9.77 2.54 -8.48
CA GLY A 184 -9.69 1.12 -8.78
C GLY A 184 -11.06 0.55 -9.06
N LEU A 185 -11.17 -0.27 -10.10
CA LEU A 185 -12.36 -1.07 -10.36
C LEU A 185 -11.95 -2.51 -10.64
N GLY A 186 -12.71 -3.44 -10.08
CA GLY A 186 -12.47 -4.86 -10.30
C GLY A 186 -13.40 -5.71 -9.49
N GLY A 187 -12.95 -6.91 -9.13
CA GLY A 187 -13.77 -7.81 -8.34
C GLY A 187 -12.95 -8.87 -7.63
N SER A 188 -13.65 -9.58 -6.76
CA SER A 188 -13.12 -10.71 -6.02
C SER A 188 -14.07 -11.89 -6.13
N VAL A 189 -13.52 -13.08 -5.95
CA VAL A 189 -14.30 -14.29 -5.65
C VAL A 189 -13.77 -14.86 -4.36
N MET A 190 -14.66 -15.29 -3.49
CA MET A 190 -14.32 -15.85 -2.20
C MET A 190 -15.08 -17.15 -1.96
N LEU A 191 -14.38 -18.16 -1.48
CA LEU A 191 -14.96 -19.33 -0.87
C LEU A 191 -14.80 -19.17 0.64
N ASP A 192 -15.91 -19.08 1.33
CA ASP A 192 -15.96 -18.76 2.76
C ASP A 192 -16.66 -19.92 3.49
N TRP A 193 -15.97 -20.50 4.47
CA TRP A 193 -16.47 -21.60 5.28
C TRP A 193 -16.41 -21.24 6.76
N GLU A 194 -17.60 -21.11 7.37
CA GLU A 194 -17.76 -20.78 8.78
C GLU A 194 -18.42 -21.95 9.53
N HIS A 195 -17.73 -22.47 10.55
CA HIS A 195 -18.22 -23.55 11.40
C HIS A 195 -18.24 -23.12 12.86
N TYR A 196 -19.40 -22.67 13.34
CA TYR A 196 -19.58 -22.16 14.71
C TYR A 196 -20.24 -23.19 15.61
N ARG A 197 -19.55 -23.60 16.69
CA ARG A 197 -20.03 -24.56 17.70
C ARG A 197 -19.71 -24.04 19.11
N PRO A 198 -20.43 -24.50 20.16
CA PRO A 198 -20.15 -24.09 21.53
C PRO A 198 -18.71 -24.37 21.98
N GLU A 199 -18.11 -25.45 21.47
CA GLU A 199 -16.76 -25.89 21.83
C GLU A 199 -15.67 -25.14 21.06
N HIS A 200 -15.94 -24.77 19.80
CA HIS A 200 -14.97 -24.11 18.94
C HIS A 200 -15.63 -23.44 17.71
N ASP A 201 -14.93 -22.45 17.18
CA ASP A 201 -15.28 -21.78 15.93
C ASP A 201 -14.14 -21.96 14.93
N ILE A 202 -14.49 -22.30 13.70
CA ILE A 202 -13.58 -22.35 12.55
C ILE A 202 -14.09 -21.38 11.50
N ASP A 203 -13.15 -20.70 10.87
CA ASP A 203 -13.38 -19.78 9.78
C ASP A 203 -12.25 -20.00 8.78
N LEU A 204 -12.60 -20.28 7.52
CA LEU A 204 -11.67 -20.53 6.44
C LEU A 204 -12.14 -19.78 5.19
N GLU A 205 -11.33 -18.82 4.75
CA GLU A 205 -11.60 -18.02 3.57
C GLU A 205 -10.51 -18.25 2.51
N LEU A 206 -10.93 -18.53 1.29
CA LEU A 206 -10.07 -18.52 0.10
C LEU A 206 -10.56 -17.44 -0.85
N ARG A 207 -9.77 -16.40 -1.03
CA ARG A 207 -10.12 -15.22 -1.82
C ARG A 207 -9.17 -15.04 -2.99
N TYR A 208 -9.70 -14.69 -4.16
CA TYR A 208 -8.94 -14.13 -5.26
C TYR A 208 -9.49 -12.76 -5.61
N THR A 209 -8.63 -11.75 -5.64
CA THR A 209 -8.99 -10.36 -5.97
C THR A 209 -8.21 -9.90 -7.19
N ASN A 210 -8.89 -9.16 -8.07
CA ASN A 210 -8.28 -8.48 -9.21
C ASN A 210 -8.91 -7.09 -9.36
N ILE A 211 -8.13 -6.04 -9.03
CA ILE A 211 -8.55 -4.63 -9.13
C ILE A 211 -7.60 -3.89 -10.06
N HIS A 212 -8.15 -3.21 -11.06
CA HIS A 212 -7.38 -2.37 -11.98
C HIS A 212 -7.38 -0.92 -11.49
N LEU A 213 -6.22 -0.41 -11.12
CA LEU A 213 -6.00 0.96 -10.67
C LEU A 213 -5.58 1.86 -11.84
N ARG A 214 -6.16 3.05 -11.90
CA ARG A 214 -5.82 4.12 -12.84
C ARG A 214 -5.78 5.47 -12.14
N THR A 215 -4.84 6.30 -12.57
CA THR A 215 -4.72 7.66 -12.02
C THR A 215 -5.77 8.60 -12.59
N PHE A 216 -6.23 9.55 -11.79
CA PHE A 216 -7.14 10.61 -12.21
C PHE A 216 -6.84 11.89 -11.44
N GLY A 217 -6.67 13.03 -12.12
CA GLY A 217 -6.27 14.26 -11.46
C GLY A 217 -4.91 14.16 -10.73
N GLY A 218 -4.26 15.29 -10.51
CA GLY A 218 -2.95 15.30 -9.84
C GLY A 218 -2.19 16.58 -10.09
N THR A 219 -1.15 16.80 -9.28
CA THR A 219 -0.33 18.01 -9.31
C THR A 219 0.70 18.01 -10.45
N ALA A 220 0.98 16.85 -11.05
CA ALA A 220 1.86 16.72 -12.21
C ALA A 220 1.04 16.55 -13.49
N ALA A 221 0.82 17.65 -14.22
CA ALA A 221 0.19 17.62 -15.54
C ALA A 221 0.97 16.68 -16.48
N GLY A 222 0.29 15.67 -17.03
CA GLY A 222 0.86 14.72 -18.00
C GLY A 222 1.40 13.41 -17.43
N VAL A 223 1.37 13.19 -16.11
CA VAL A 223 1.72 11.89 -15.52
C VAL A 223 0.46 11.06 -15.34
N THR A 224 0.38 9.94 -16.07
CA THR A 224 -0.66 8.93 -15.87
C THR A 224 -0.02 7.66 -15.32
N GLY A 225 -0.72 6.89 -14.51
CA GLY A 225 -0.23 5.64 -13.95
C GLY A 225 -1.31 4.57 -13.99
N SER A 226 -0.87 3.32 -14.08
CA SER A 226 -1.75 2.16 -13.93
C SER A 226 -1.05 1.06 -13.16
N ALA A 227 -1.84 0.31 -12.41
CA ALA A 227 -1.40 -0.90 -11.74
C ALA A 227 -2.56 -1.87 -11.66
N THR A 228 -2.27 -3.16 -11.58
CA THR A 228 -3.28 -4.18 -11.28
C THR A 228 -2.96 -4.77 -9.93
N ALA A 229 -3.89 -4.72 -8.99
CA ALA A 229 -3.81 -5.39 -7.71
C ALA A 229 -4.42 -6.79 -7.84
N GLN A 230 -3.57 -7.81 -8.02
CA GLN A 230 -4.01 -9.21 -8.05
C GLN A 230 -3.43 -9.98 -6.87
N THR A 231 -4.29 -10.58 -6.06
CA THR A 231 -3.91 -11.31 -4.85
C THR A 231 -4.75 -12.56 -4.71
N ALA A 232 -4.10 -13.70 -4.48
CA ALA A 232 -4.74 -14.90 -3.94
C ALA A 232 -4.44 -14.96 -2.44
N ASN A 233 -5.48 -15.05 -1.62
CA ASN A 233 -5.38 -15.07 -0.17
C ASN A 233 -6.07 -16.30 0.41
N LEU A 234 -5.39 -16.95 1.35
CA LEU A 234 -5.96 -17.94 2.24
C LEU A 234 -5.96 -17.34 3.63
N TYR A 235 -7.07 -17.41 4.33
CA TYR A 235 -7.19 -17.06 5.73
C TYR A 235 -7.87 -18.19 6.48
N ALA A 236 -7.35 -18.51 7.67
CA ALA A 236 -7.89 -19.51 8.55
C ALA A 236 -7.84 -19.01 9.98
N ARG A 237 -8.92 -19.21 10.74
CA ARG A 237 -8.99 -18.87 12.15
C ARG A 237 -9.65 -19.98 12.94
N TRP A 238 -9.05 -20.28 14.08
CA TRP A 238 -9.58 -21.17 15.10
C TRP A 238 -9.79 -20.42 16.40
N ARG A 239 -10.94 -20.61 17.05
CA ARG A 239 -11.21 -20.06 18.38
C ARG A 239 -11.80 -21.11 19.29
N ALA A 240 -11.27 -21.25 20.50
CA ALA A 240 -11.85 -22.15 21.50
C ALA A 240 -11.63 -21.62 22.93
N PRO A 241 -12.46 -22.05 23.91
CA PRO A 241 -12.31 -21.64 25.31
C PRO A 241 -10.95 -22.02 25.90
N THR A 242 -10.40 -21.13 26.72
CA THR A 242 -9.15 -21.37 27.48
C THR A 242 -9.39 -22.13 28.79
N GLY A 243 -10.65 -22.26 29.22
CA GLY A 243 -11.03 -22.69 30.57
C GLY A 243 -11.13 -21.53 31.58
N LEU A 244 -10.59 -20.35 31.25
CA LEU A 244 -10.74 -19.13 32.05
C LEU A 244 -12.07 -18.43 31.74
N ARG A 245 -12.57 -17.64 32.69
CA ARG A 245 -13.77 -16.80 32.54
C ARG A 245 -13.47 -15.36 32.90
N ALA A 246 -14.06 -14.44 32.15
CA ALA A 246 -14.05 -13.00 32.41
C ALA A 246 -15.35 -12.40 31.88
N LEU A 247 -15.89 -11.38 32.56
CA LEU A 247 -17.12 -10.68 32.12
C LEU A 247 -18.30 -11.64 31.88
N ASP A 248 -18.43 -12.62 32.78
CA ASP A 248 -19.44 -13.69 32.76
C ASP A 248 -19.39 -14.66 31.58
N ARG A 249 -18.42 -14.51 30.68
CA ARG A 249 -18.22 -15.37 29.51
C ARG A 249 -16.87 -16.10 29.56
N PRO A 250 -16.71 -17.22 28.84
CA PRO A 250 -15.41 -17.86 28.68
C PRO A 250 -14.44 -16.96 27.90
N VAL A 251 -13.19 -16.86 28.38
CA VAL A 251 -12.11 -16.27 27.59
C VAL A 251 -11.68 -17.30 26.54
N ARG A 252 -11.61 -16.90 25.28
CA ARG A 252 -11.20 -17.80 24.18
C ARG A 252 -9.80 -17.45 23.70
N TYR A 253 -9.04 -18.48 23.33
CA TYR A 253 -7.82 -18.27 22.56
C TYR A 253 -8.16 -18.22 21.08
N VAL A 254 -7.38 -17.46 20.32
CA VAL A 254 -7.51 -17.28 18.87
C VAL A 254 -6.21 -17.74 18.24
N LEU A 255 -6.29 -18.59 17.23
CA LEU A 255 -5.19 -18.94 16.34
C LEU A 255 -5.55 -18.47 14.94
N GLU A 256 -4.62 -17.83 14.25
CA GLU A 256 -4.82 -17.35 12.89
C GLU A 256 -3.68 -17.78 11.98
N LEU A 257 -4.03 -18.10 10.74
CA LEU A 257 -3.11 -18.29 9.65
C LEU A 257 -3.61 -17.45 8.49
N SER A 258 -2.72 -16.71 7.85
CA SER A 258 -3.03 -16.09 6.56
C SER A 258 -1.86 -16.26 5.61
N HIS A 259 -2.16 -16.46 4.33
CA HIS A 259 -1.18 -16.56 3.27
C HIS A 259 -1.66 -15.79 2.05
N SER A 260 -0.92 -14.76 1.67
CA SER A 260 -1.18 -13.92 0.51
C SER A 260 -0.11 -14.14 -0.54
N GLN A 261 -0.53 -14.47 -1.76
CA GLN A 261 0.29 -14.53 -2.96
C GLN A 261 -0.08 -13.34 -3.86
N TYR A 262 0.89 -12.47 -4.10
CA TYR A 262 0.76 -11.32 -4.99
C TYR A 262 1.12 -11.73 -6.42
N LEU A 263 0.25 -11.37 -7.36
CA LEU A 263 0.32 -11.79 -8.77
C LEU A 263 0.31 -10.60 -9.74
N GLY A 264 -0.15 -9.43 -9.27
CA GLY A 264 -0.31 -8.24 -10.08
C GLY A 264 0.93 -7.36 -10.11
N SER A 265 0.74 -6.07 -10.40
CA SER A 265 1.81 -5.06 -10.44
C SER A 265 2.57 -4.95 -9.12
N GLN A 266 1.93 -5.29 -8.00
CA GLN A 266 2.56 -5.27 -6.68
C GLN A 266 3.54 -6.43 -6.45
N ALA A 267 3.47 -7.51 -7.22
CA ALA A 267 4.37 -8.64 -7.05
C ALA A 267 5.86 -8.23 -7.18
N ASN A 268 6.67 -8.55 -6.17
CA ASN A 268 8.11 -8.27 -6.09
C ASN A 268 8.52 -6.78 -6.07
N VAL A 269 7.59 -5.84 -6.00
CA VAL A 269 7.93 -4.39 -5.93
C VAL A 269 8.74 -4.06 -4.68
N LEU A 270 8.46 -4.79 -3.60
CA LEU A 270 9.11 -4.66 -2.31
C LEU A 270 10.14 -5.77 -2.04
N GLY A 271 10.53 -6.52 -3.08
CA GLY A 271 11.41 -7.68 -2.95
C GLY A 271 10.71 -8.97 -2.50
N PHE A 272 9.39 -8.95 -2.30
CA PHE A 272 8.58 -10.12 -2.01
C PHE A 272 7.31 -10.17 -2.88
N ASN A 273 6.86 -11.39 -3.18
CA ASN A 273 5.58 -11.65 -3.84
C ASN A 273 4.65 -12.53 -3.02
N ARG A 274 4.99 -12.83 -1.77
CA ARG A 274 4.14 -13.57 -0.83
C ARG A 274 4.38 -13.13 0.60
N LEU A 275 3.33 -13.18 1.41
CA LEU A 275 3.38 -13.00 2.85
C LEU A 275 2.57 -14.10 3.53
N THR A 276 3.14 -14.69 4.58
CA THR A 276 2.45 -15.63 5.47
C THR A 276 2.45 -15.04 6.86
N THR A 277 1.33 -15.18 7.57
CA THR A 277 1.19 -14.76 8.95
C THR A 277 0.72 -15.92 9.80
N LEU A 278 1.30 -16.04 10.98
CA LEU A 278 0.84 -16.95 12.04
C LEU A 278 0.53 -16.11 13.27
N GLY A 279 -0.69 -16.21 13.76
CA GLY A 279 -1.23 -15.39 14.82
C GLY A 279 -1.68 -16.19 16.02
N THR A 280 -1.48 -15.61 17.21
CA THR A 280 -2.13 -16.07 18.43
C THR A 280 -2.66 -14.89 19.23
N GLY A 281 -3.78 -15.09 19.91
CA GLY A 281 -4.47 -14.00 20.61
C GLY A 281 -5.52 -14.47 21.59
N LEU A 282 -6.22 -13.50 22.16
CA LEU A 282 -7.32 -13.71 23.09
C LEU A 282 -8.56 -12.96 22.61
N GLU A 283 -9.73 -13.55 22.86
CA GLU A 283 -11.05 -12.97 22.64
C GLU A 283 -11.76 -12.86 24.00
N LEU A 284 -12.23 -11.65 24.30
CA LEU A 284 -13.15 -11.36 25.39
C LEU A 284 -14.56 -11.20 24.83
N ASP A 285 -15.52 -11.84 25.48
CA ASP A 285 -16.93 -11.75 25.12
C ASP A 285 -17.68 -10.99 26.22
N THR A 286 -18.25 -9.86 25.84
CA THR A 286 -18.98 -8.93 26.70
C THR A 286 -20.49 -9.06 26.52
N SER A 287 -20.98 -9.99 25.69
CA SER A 287 -22.40 -10.16 25.35
C SER A 287 -23.31 -10.52 26.53
N ALA A 288 -22.76 -10.77 27.72
CA ALA A 288 -23.54 -10.89 28.95
C ALA A 288 -24.01 -9.53 29.50
N HIS A 289 -23.49 -8.42 28.97
CA HIS A 289 -23.76 -7.05 29.41
C HIS A 289 -24.42 -6.26 28.27
N GLU A 290 -25.23 -5.26 28.59
CA GLU A 290 -25.84 -4.35 27.61
C GLU A 290 -24.80 -3.34 27.09
N VAL A 291 -23.87 -3.82 26.27
CA VAL A 291 -22.81 -3.01 25.66
C VAL A 291 -22.83 -3.14 24.15
N PHE A 292 -22.47 -2.06 23.46
CA PHE A 292 -22.49 -1.99 21.99
C PHE A 292 -21.43 -2.90 21.34
N VAL A 293 -20.29 -3.11 22.00
CA VAL A 293 -19.24 -4.01 21.53
C VAL A 293 -19.40 -5.33 22.28
N THR A 294 -19.75 -6.40 21.57
CA THR A 294 -20.06 -7.71 22.14
C THR A 294 -18.85 -8.63 22.23
N ARG A 295 -17.83 -8.40 21.39
CA ARG A 295 -16.56 -9.13 21.45
C ARG A 295 -15.38 -8.23 21.12
N ILE A 296 -14.29 -8.41 21.84
CA ILE A 296 -13.02 -7.72 21.61
C ILE A 296 -11.92 -8.76 21.48
N ARG A 297 -11.07 -8.61 20.46
CA ARG A 297 -9.93 -9.47 20.21
C ARG A 297 -8.65 -8.69 20.10
N ALA A 298 -7.58 -9.26 20.63
CA ALA A 298 -6.22 -8.84 20.38
C ALA A 298 -5.41 -10.05 19.90
N VAL A 299 -4.76 -9.92 18.75
CA VAL A 299 -3.97 -10.98 18.12
C VAL A 299 -2.60 -10.43 17.76
N VAL A 300 -1.54 -11.10 18.23
CA VAL A 300 -0.17 -10.84 17.78
C VAL A 300 0.13 -11.83 16.66
N ARG A 301 0.69 -11.35 15.54
CA ARG A 301 1.06 -12.19 14.41
C ARG A 301 2.54 -12.02 14.08
N TYR A 302 3.18 -13.14 13.81
CA TYR A 302 4.48 -13.16 13.15
C TYR A 302 4.26 -13.23 11.64
N VAL A 303 4.85 -12.29 10.91
CA VAL A 303 4.74 -12.16 9.46
C VAL A 303 6.06 -12.55 8.83
N PHE A 304 6.02 -13.35 7.76
CA PHE A 304 7.21 -13.78 7.04
C PHE A 304 6.93 -14.05 5.56
N GLY A 305 7.96 -13.87 4.74
CA GLY A 305 7.96 -14.12 3.31
C GLY A 305 9.39 -14.20 2.78
N ASN A 306 9.56 -14.10 1.46
CA ASN A 306 10.90 -14.06 0.89
C ASN A 306 11.57 -12.74 1.27
N ASN A 307 12.68 -12.81 2.02
CA ASN A 307 13.51 -11.65 2.38
C ASN A 307 12.75 -10.60 3.20
N VAL A 308 11.67 -11.00 3.87
CA VAL A 308 10.80 -10.13 4.65
C VAL A 308 10.29 -10.86 5.89
N SER A 309 10.38 -10.21 7.04
CA SER A 309 9.71 -10.64 8.26
C SER A 309 9.34 -9.45 9.14
N GLY A 310 8.40 -9.66 10.04
CA GLY A 310 7.89 -8.61 10.90
C GLY A 310 6.91 -9.14 11.96
N VAL A 311 6.41 -8.22 12.77
CA VAL A 311 5.38 -8.49 13.78
C VAL A 311 4.20 -7.55 13.54
N SER A 312 3.00 -8.05 13.80
CA SER A 312 1.74 -7.36 13.66
C SER A 312 0.95 -7.46 14.95
N LEU A 313 0.25 -6.38 15.33
CA LEU A 313 -0.77 -6.40 16.36
C LEU A 313 -2.11 -6.04 15.72
N GLY A 314 -3.06 -6.97 15.76
CA GLY A 314 -4.43 -6.72 15.31
C GLY A 314 -5.39 -6.59 16.48
N LEU A 315 -6.27 -5.61 16.37
CA LEU A 315 -7.44 -5.45 17.24
C LEU A 315 -8.68 -5.67 16.39
N ALA A 316 -9.64 -6.43 16.90
CA ALA A 316 -10.93 -6.62 16.24
C ALA A 316 -12.06 -6.49 17.25
N ALA A 317 -13.18 -5.92 16.81
CA ALA A 317 -14.40 -5.76 17.58
C ALA A 317 -15.58 -6.33 16.81
N SER A 318 -16.55 -6.90 17.53
CA SER A 318 -17.85 -7.30 17.01
C SER A 318 -18.95 -6.50 17.70
N PHE A 319 -20.02 -6.24 16.96
CA PHE A 319 -21.18 -5.44 17.38
C PHE A 319 -22.41 -6.33 17.34
#